data_AF-A0A667ZLG9-F1
#
_entry.id   AF-A0A667ZLG9-F1
#
_cell.length_a   1.000
_cell.length_b   1.000
_cell.length_c   1.000
_cell.angle_alpha   90.00
_cell.angle_beta   90.00
_cell.angle_gamma   90.00
#
_symmetry.space_group_name_H-M   'P 1'
#
loop_
_entity.id
_entity.type
_entity.pdbx_description
1 polymer ?
#
loop_
_entity_poly.entity_id
_entity_poly.type
_entity_poly.pdbx_seq_one_letter_code
_entity_poly.pdbx_strand_id
1 'polypeptide(L)'
;PVPSELTNLRYEICLWPDPVTGLLPSSEQQSHAWVRDNVYGVLAVWGLSLAYRKNADRDEDKAKAYELEQSVVKLMRGLLQCMIRQVFTSHFILVVLLCTAVVGDAEWGHLQVDATSLFLLFLAQMTASG
;
A
#
# COMPACT_ATOMS: atom_id res chain seq x y z
N PRO A 1 -5.12 -17.11 19.46
CA PRO A 1 -6.07 -16.71 18.40
C PRO A 1 -5.85 -15.23 18.05
N VAL A 2 -5.72 -14.91 16.76
CA VAL A 2 -5.54 -13.52 16.33
C VAL A 2 -6.85 -12.75 16.57
N PRO A 3 -6.80 -11.54 17.15
CA PRO A 3 -7.98 -10.70 17.37
C PRO A 3 -8.85 -10.52 16.12
N SER A 4 -10.18 -10.47 16.30
CA SER A 4 -11.16 -10.30 15.21
C SER A 4 -10.92 -9.03 14.38
N GLU A 5 -10.40 -7.97 15.00
CA GLU A 5 -10.05 -6.70 14.34
C GLU A 5 -8.98 -6.87 13.26
N LEU A 6 -7.98 -7.72 13.49
CA LEU A 6 -6.94 -8.02 12.51
C LEU A 6 -7.44 -8.90 11.37
N THR A 7 -8.53 -9.64 11.61
CA THR A 7 -9.21 -10.39 10.56
C THR A 7 -9.92 -9.43 9.61
N ASN A 8 -10.60 -8.40 10.12
CA ASN A 8 -11.24 -7.38 9.30
C ASN A 8 -10.23 -6.58 8.47
N LEU A 9 -9.07 -6.25 9.05
CA LEU A 9 -7.99 -5.53 8.35
C LEU A 9 -7.45 -6.33 7.15
N ARG A 10 -7.41 -7.66 7.27
CA ARG A 10 -7.11 -8.55 6.14
C ARG A 10 -8.18 -8.49 5.06
N TYR A 11 -9.47 -8.52 5.42
CA TYR A 11 -10.55 -8.44 4.43
C TYR A 11 -10.54 -7.12 3.66
N GLU A 12 -10.40 -6.00 4.37
CA GLU A 12 -10.34 -4.68 3.73
C GLU A 12 -9.10 -4.53 2.85
N ILE A 13 -7.90 -4.89 3.32
CA ILE A 13 -6.69 -4.53 2.56
C ILE A 13 -6.29 -5.60 1.52
N CYS A 14 -6.63 -6.87 1.70
CA CYS A 14 -6.31 -7.91 0.69
C CYS A 14 -7.37 -8.05 -0.42
N LEU A 15 -8.65 -7.75 -0.16
CA LEU A 15 -9.73 -8.04 -1.11
C LEU A 15 -10.31 -6.80 -1.78
N TRP A 16 -10.14 -5.63 -1.17
CA TRP A 16 -10.61 -4.36 -1.71
C TRP A 16 -9.68 -3.64 -2.71
N PRO A 17 -8.38 -3.98 -2.89
CA PRO A 17 -7.56 -3.27 -3.86
C PRO A 17 -8.11 -3.38 -5.28
N ASP A 18 -7.98 -2.32 -6.06
CA ASP A 18 -8.35 -2.32 -7.48
C ASP A 18 -7.59 -3.43 -8.23
N PRO A 19 -8.28 -4.27 -9.03
CA PRO A 19 -7.67 -5.45 -9.64
C PRO A 19 -6.57 -5.11 -10.67
N VAL A 20 -6.60 -3.90 -11.25
CA VAL A 20 -5.69 -3.47 -12.32
C VAL A 20 -4.46 -2.76 -11.76
N THR A 21 -4.66 -1.82 -10.84
CA THR A 21 -3.61 -0.99 -10.23
C THR A 21 -3.07 -1.58 -8.94
N GLY A 22 -3.86 -2.42 -8.26
CA GLY A 22 -3.52 -3.02 -6.99
C GLY A 22 -3.58 -2.06 -5.81
N LEU A 23 -4.23 -0.89 -5.94
CA LEU A 23 -4.23 0.17 -4.93
C LEU A 23 -5.52 0.24 -4.13
N LEU A 24 -5.41 0.78 -2.92
CA LEU A 24 -6.49 1.02 -1.99
C LEU A 24 -7.16 2.38 -2.30
N PRO A 25 -8.45 2.40 -2.68
CA PRO A 25 -9.20 3.65 -2.79
C PRO A 25 -9.40 4.30 -1.41
N SER A 26 -9.50 5.63 -1.39
CA SER A 26 -9.68 6.39 -0.13
C SER A 26 -11.11 6.28 0.42
N SER A 27 -12.12 6.06 -0.43
CA SER A 27 -13.50 5.74 0.00
C SER A 27 -14.28 5.01 -1.10
N GLU A 28 -15.46 4.47 -0.77
CA GLU A 28 -16.34 3.79 -1.74
C GLU A 28 -16.84 4.73 -2.84
N GLN A 29 -17.03 6.02 -2.52
CA GLN A 29 -17.54 7.01 -3.48
C GLN A 29 -16.42 7.80 -4.17
N GLN A 30 -15.20 7.77 -3.65
CA GLN A 30 -14.10 8.58 -4.13
C GLN A 30 -13.10 7.70 -4.86
N SER A 31 -13.06 7.88 -6.17
CA SER A 31 -12.21 7.14 -7.09
C SER A 31 -10.73 7.56 -6.99
N HIS A 32 -10.30 8.24 -5.95
CA HIS A 32 -8.93 8.73 -5.83
C HIS A 32 -8.20 7.99 -4.72
N ALA A 33 -7.05 7.40 -5.04
CA ALA A 33 -6.19 6.77 -4.05
C ALA A 33 -5.01 7.70 -3.70
N TRP A 34 -4.86 8.02 -2.43
CA TRP A 34 -3.72 8.80 -1.94
C TRP A 34 -2.56 7.86 -1.66
N VAL A 35 -1.36 8.26 -2.06
CA VAL A 35 -0.21 7.39 -1.83
C VAL A 35 0.19 7.30 -0.37
N ARG A 36 -0.04 8.35 0.42
CA ARG A 36 0.16 8.27 1.87
C ARG A 36 -0.74 7.21 2.50
N ASP A 37 -2.04 7.21 2.16
CA ASP A 37 -3.01 6.23 2.66
C ASP A 37 -2.63 4.80 2.24
N ASN A 38 -2.19 4.63 1.00
CA ASN A 38 -1.74 3.34 0.50
C ASN A 38 -0.46 2.87 1.19
N VAL A 39 0.51 3.75 1.41
CA VAL A 39 1.72 3.42 2.16
C VAL A 39 1.35 2.97 3.58
N TYR A 40 0.46 3.68 4.27
CA TYR A 40 0.01 3.25 5.61
C TYR A 40 -0.76 1.92 5.60
N GLY A 41 -1.64 1.71 4.62
CA GLY A 41 -2.35 0.43 4.45
C GLY A 41 -1.38 -0.73 4.23
N VAL A 42 -0.37 -0.55 3.38
CA VAL A 42 0.68 -1.55 3.15
C VAL A 42 1.45 -1.86 4.43
N LEU A 43 1.79 -0.84 5.23
CA LEU A 43 2.52 -1.04 6.48
C LEU A 43 1.72 -1.81 7.52
N ALA A 44 0.41 -1.58 7.59
CA ALA A 44 -0.48 -2.33 8.47
C ALA A 44 -0.49 -3.82 8.10
N VAL A 45 -0.60 -4.15 6.81
CA VAL A 45 -0.59 -5.53 6.32
C VAL A 45 0.76 -6.19 6.51
N TRP A 46 1.86 -5.47 6.25
CA TRP A 46 3.21 -5.97 6.48
C TRP A 46 3.47 -6.24 7.96
N GLY A 47 3.06 -5.34 8.85
CA GLY A 47 3.14 -5.57 10.30
C GLY A 47 2.33 -6.81 10.73
N LEU A 48 1.15 -7.00 10.15
CA LEU A 48 0.32 -8.17 10.39
C LEU A 48 0.99 -9.46 9.87
N SER A 49 1.61 -9.43 8.69
CA SER A 49 2.30 -10.60 8.14
C SER A 49 3.48 -11.01 9.01
N LEU A 50 4.26 -10.04 9.50
CA LEU A 50 5.34 -10.28 10.47
C LEU A 50 4.81 -10.88 11.78
N ALA A 51 3.65 -10.43 12.26
CA ALA A 51 3.02 -10.99 13.46
C ALA A 51 2.55 -12.43 13.26
N TYR A 52 1.97 -12.77 12.11
CA TYR A 52 1.63 -14.15 11.75
C TYR A 52 2.88 -15.02 11.62
N ARG A 53 3.93 -14.51 10.96
CA ARG A 53 5.22 -15.21 10.78
C ARG A 53 5.85 -15.56 12.13
N LYS A 54 5.80 -14.66 13.10
CA LYS A 54 6.36 -14.85 14.44
C LYS A 54 5.57 -15.86 15.29
N ASN A 55 4.27 -16.00 15.05
CA ASN A 55 3.37 -16.88 15.81
C ASN A 55 3.00 -18.16 15.03
N ALA A 56 3.78 -18.52 14.01
CA ALA A 56 3.43 -19.56 13.04
C ALA A 56 3.67 -20.99 13.55
N ASP A 57 3.08 -21.35 14.69
CA ASP A 57 3.11 -22.72 15.24
C ASP A 57 2.29 -23.71 14.40
N ARG A 58 1.40 -23.20 13.53
CA ARG A 58 0.50 -23.97 12.67
C ARG A 58 0.71 -23.62 11.20
N ASP A 59 0.58 -24.61 10.33
CA ASP A 59 0.76 -24.42 8.88
C ASP A 59 -0.28 -23.47 8.26
N GLU A 60 -1.48 -23.38 8.84
CA GLU A 60 -2.48 -22.37 8.46
C GLU A 60 -1.98 -20.94 8.66
N ASP A 61 -1.29 -20.66 9.77
CA ASP A 61 -0.82 -19.31 10.07
C ASP A 61 0.40 -18.94 9.21
N LYS A 62 1.21 -19.92 8.80
CA LYS A 62 2.24 -19.74 7.76
C LYS A 62 1.63 -19.39 6.42
N ALA A 63 0.59 -20.10 5.99
CA ALA A 63 -0.10 -19.82 4.75
C ALA A 63 -0.71 -18.41 4.74
N LYS A 64 -1.32 -17.99 5.86
CA LYS A 64 -1.85 -16.62 6.01
C LYS A 64 -0.75 -15.56 5.95
N ALA A 65 0.39 -15.78 6.61
CA ALA A 65 1.53 -14.86 6.56
C ALA A 65 2.00 -14.67 5.11
N TYR A 66 2.13 -15.76 4.37
CA TYR A 66 2.57 -15.75 2.97
C TYR A 66 1.57 -15.01 2.05
N GLU A 67 0.26 -15.24 2.22
CA GLU A 67 -0.76 -14.50 1.47
C GLU A 67 -0.67 -12.99 1.70
N LEU A 68 -0.50 -12.56 2.96
CA LEU A 68 -0.36 -11.15 3.31
C LEU A 68 0.90 -10.54 2.72
N GLU A 69 2.02 -11.26 2.73
CA GLU A 69 3.28 -10.84 2.11
C GLU A 69 3.13 -10.65 0.60
N GLN A 70 2.45 -11.56 -0.10
CA GLN A 70 2.19 -11.41 -1.53
C GLN A 70 1.29 -10.20 -1.83
N SER A 71 0.30 -9.93 -0.98
CA SER A 71 -0.51 -8.70 -1.10
C SER A 71 0.32 -7.44 -0.93
N VAL A 72 1.23 -7.40 0.05
CA VAL A 72 2.19 -6.28 0.25
C VAL A 72 3.04 -6.07 -1.00
N VAL A 73 3.59 -7.14 -1.58
CA VAL A 73 4.38 -7.06 -2.81
C VAL A 73 3.56 -6.49 -3.97
N LYS A 74 2.30 -6.94 -4.14
CA LYS A 74 1.41 -6.44 -5.20
C LYS A 74 1.13 -4.94 -5.03
N LEU A 75 0.79 -4.51 -3.82
CA LEU A 75 0.52 -3.10 -3.49
C LEU A 75 1.76 -2.21 -3.71
N MET A 76 2.94 -2.63 -3.22
CA MET A 76 4.19 -1.89 -3.38
C MET A 76 4.60 -1.73 -4.85
N ARG A 77 4.32 -2.74 -5.69
CA ARG A 77 4.54 -2.66 -7.15
C ARG A 77 3.59 -1.69 -7.82
N GLY A 78 2.30 -1.69 -7.45
CA GLY A 78 1.31 -0.75 -7.95
C GLY A 78 1.69 0.71 -7.62
N LEU A 79 2.12 0.95 -6.38
CA LEU A 79 2.62 2.24 -5.93
C LEU A 79 3.82 2.72 -6.75
N LEU A 80 4.82 1.86 -6.95
CA LEU A 80 6.00 2.20 -7.75
C LEU A 80 5.65 2.52 -9.20
N GLN A 81 4.76 1.74 -9.83
CA GLN A 81 4.32 2.00 -11.20
C GLN A 81 3.67 3.38 -11.34
N CYS A 82 2.87 3.79 -10.34
CA CYS A 82 2.26 5.11 -10.38
C CYS A 82 3.25 6.24 -10.11
N MET A 83 4.17 6.07 -9.16
CA MET A 83 5.25 7.04 -8.95
C MET A 83 6.10 7.23 -10.22
N ILE A 84 6.47 6.14 -10.91
CA ILE A 84 7.27 6.20 -12.14
C ILE A 84 6.53 6.93 -13.25
N ARG A 85 5.26 6.58 -13.52
CA ARG A 85 4.45 7.24 -14.56
C ARG A 85 4.31 8.74 -14.32
N GLN A 86 4.27 9.14 -13.05
CA GLN A 86 4.12 10.52 -12.68
C GLN A 86 5.39 11.37 -12.92
N VAL A 87 6.58 10.82 -12.68
CA VAL A 87 7.85 11.50 -13.00
C VAL A 87 7.92 11.89 -14.48
N PHE A 88 7.35 11.07 -15.37
CA PHE A 88 7.30 11.36 -16.80
C PHE A 88 6.24 12.39 -17.22
N THR A 89 5.30 12.75 -16.34
CA THR A 89 4.20 13.70 -16.64
C THR A 89 4.40 15.07 -15.99
N SER A 90 5.55 15.34 -15.35
CA SER A 90 5.92 16.62 -14.72
C SER A 90 4.98 17.13 -13.62
N HIS A 91 4.10 16.28 -13.06
CA HIS A 91 3.23 16.65 -11.95
C HIS A 91 3.76 16.06 -10.65
N PHE A 92 3.82 16.84 -9.58
CA PHE A 92 4.40 16.39 -8.31
C PHE A 92 3.37 15.90 -7.27
N ILE A 93 2.08 15.95 -7.58
CA ILE A 93 0.97 15.60 -6.68
C ILE A 93 0.38 14.24 -7.03
N LEU A 94 0.55 13.28 -6.13
CA LEU A 94 0.29 11.88 -6.37
C LEU A 94 -1.11 11.51 -5.89
N VAL A 95 -2.05 11.44 -6.85
CA VAL A 95 -3.42 10.96 -6.64
C VAL A 95 -3.73 9.92 -7.70
N VAL A 96 -4.05 8.72 -7.25
CA VAL A 96 -3.98 7.53 -8.08
C VAL A 96 -5.37 6.97 -8.33
N LEU A 97 -5.99 7.43 -9.40
CA LEU A 97 -7.07 6.66 -10.04
C LEU A 97 -6.54 5.92 -11.28
N LEU A 98 -5.54 6.49 -11.97
CA LEU A 98 -4.98 5.98 -13.23
C LEU A 98 -3.46 6.23 -13.34
N CYS A 99 -2.80 6.48 -12.19
CA CYS A 99 -1.46 7.07 -12.13
C CYS A 99 -1.38 8.43 -12.86
N THR A 100 -2.39 9.29 -12.69
CA THR A 100 -2.51 10.61 -13.32
C THR A 100 -2.77 11.66 -12.25
N ALA A 101 -2.14 12.83 -12.34
CA ALA A 101 -2.40 13.92 -11.39
C ALA A 101 -3.87 14.38 -11.43
N VAL A 102 -4.49 14.51 -10.26
CA VAL A 102 -5.91 14.89 -10.10
C VAL A 102 -6.08 16.35 -9.66
N VAL A 103 -5.01 16.95 -9.13
CA VAL A 103 -4.98 18.34 -8.64
C VAL A 103 -3.76 19.01 -9.25
N GLY A 104 -3.92 20.24 -9.75
CA GLY A 104 -2.82 21.01 -10.33
C GLY A 104 -1.81 21.44 -9.27
N ASP A 105 -0.54 21.61 -9.65
CA ASP A 105 0.55 22.01 -8.74
C ASP A 105 0.26 23.31 -7.94
N ALA A 106 -0.63 24.17 -8.43
CA ALA A 106 -1.04 25.42 -7.79
C ALA A 106 -2.18 25.27 -6.74
N GLU A 107 -2.88 24.15 -6.73
CA GLU A 107 -4.04 23.88 -5.86
C GLU A 107 -3.67 23.05 -4.62
N TRP A 108 -2.44 22.51 -4.59
CA TRP A 108 -1.92 21.73 -3.47
C TRP A 108 -0.69 22.43 -2.88
N GLY A 109 -0.78 22.88 -1.63
CA GLY A 109 0.16 23.83 -1.05
C GLY A 109 1.56 23.30 -0.71
N HIS A 110 1.96 22.10 -1.15
CA HIS A 110 3.28 21.51 -0.83
C HIS A 110 3.60 20.24 -1.65
N LEU A 111 4.90 20.07 -1.93
CA LEU A 111 5.49 18.90 -2.57
C LEU A 111 5.38 17.65 -1.66
N GLN A 112 4.75 16.56 -2.12
CA GLN A 112 4.60 15.30 -1.34
C GLN A 112 5.90 14.46 -1.28
N VAL A 113 7.03 15.08 -0.95
CA VAL A 113 8.33 14.39 -0.82
C VAL A 113 8.30 13.39 0.34
N ASP A 114 7.52 13.69 1.38
CA ASP A 114 7.35 12.86 2.56
C ASP A 114 6.80 11.47 2.19
N ALA A 115 5.77 11.38 1.34
CA ALA A 115 5.18 10.11 0.94
C ALA A 115 6.15 9.23 0.16
N THR A 116 6.92 9.81 -0.77
CA THR A 116 7.98 9.10 -1.52
C THR A 116 9.11 8.65 -0.59
N SER A 117 9.51 9.50 0.37
CA SER A 117 10.56 9.15 1.33
C SER A 117 10.16 7.99 2.24
N LEU A 118 8.90 7.95 2.70
CA LEU A 118 8.36 6.84 3.48
C LEU A 118 8.32 5.56 2.65
N PHE A 119 7.86 5.63 1.40
CA PHE A 119 7.85 4.47 0.50
C PHE A 119 9.26 3.88 0.34
N LEU A 120 10.27 4.70 0.08
CA LEU A 120 11.66 4.23 -0.10
C LEU A 120 12.23 3.63 1.19
N LEU A 121 11.98 4.27 2.34
CA LEU A 121 12.41 3.78 3.64
C LEU A 121 11.84 2.37 3.90
N PHE A 122 10.54 2.20 3.71
CA PHE A 122 9.89 0.92 3.99
C PHE A 122 10.17 -0.14 2.93
N LEU A 123 10.38 0.23 1.67
CA LEU A 123 10.88 -0.69 0.65
C LEU A 123 12.25 -1.25 1.06
N ALA A 124 13.15 -0.41 1.55
CA ALA A 124 14.45 -0.84 2.05
C ALA A 124 14.30 -1.78 3.27
N GLN A 125 13.42 -1.45 4.22
CA GLN A 125 13.16 -2.28 5.40
C GLN A 125 12.56 -3.65 5.02
N MET A 126 11.58 -3.70 4.13
CA MET A 126 10.96 -4.93 3.66
C MET A 126 11.98 -5.84 2.97
N THR A 127 12.84 -5.26 2.12
CA THR A 127 13.91 -6.01 1.42
C THR A 127 14.98 -6.53 2.38
N ALA A 128 15.28 -5.78 3.45
CA ALA A 128 16.21 -6.21 4.49
C ALA A 128 15.62 -7.28 5.43
N SER A 129 14.29 -7.33 5.58
CA SER A 129 13.60 -8.22 6.52
C SER A 129 13.39 -9.66 6.03
N GLY A 130 13.59 -9.92 4.73
CA GLY A 130 13.41 -11.25 4.13
C GLY A 130 11.95 -11.59 3.85
#